data_AF-A0A101EEM9-F1
#
_entry.id   AF-A0A101EEM9-F1
#
_cell.length_a   1.000
_cell.length_b   1.000
_cell.length_c   1.000
_cell.angle_alpha   90.00
_cell.angle_beta   90.00
_cell.angle_gamma   90.00
#
_symmetry.space_group_name_H-M   'P 1'
#
loop_
_entity.id
_entity.type
_entity.pdbx_description
1 polymer ?
#
loop_
_entity_poly.entity_id
_entity_poly.type
_entity_poly.pdbx_seq_one_letter_code
_entity_poly.pdbx_strand_id
1 'polypeptide(L)'
;MPVNEHEGTNSVELDKGMVRALGLKEAVTITAGTVIGVGLFTVGSNAVGWLGPTIILATLVAFALSLYPSLLYAEMGAALPFAGGTYNYAALGLGKMLGFLAAWNFVISLIAVATGEALAF
;
A
#
# COMPACT_ATOMS: atom_id res chain seq x y z
N MET A 1 37.61 25.33 -20.97
CA MET A 1 37.07 25.06 -19.62
C MET A 1 36.19 23.81 -19.74
N PRO A 2 36.57 22.65 -19.20
CA PRO A 2 35.68 21.49 -19.20
C PRO A 2 34.64 21.65 -18.09
N VAL A 3 33.37 21.49 -18.47
CA VAL A 3 32.20 21.46 -17.60
C VAL A 3 32.09 20.05 -17.03
N ASN A 4 32.01 19.93 -15.71
CA ASN A 4 31.88 18.64 -15.00
C ASN A 4 30.50 18.02 -15.27
N GLU A 5 30.47 16.97 -16.10
CA GLU A 5 29.35 16.05 -16.26
C GLU A 5 29.45 14.92 -15.23
N HIS A 6 29.05 15.20 -13.98
CA HIS A 6 28.91 14.19 -12.94
C HIS A 6 27.56 14.31 -12.24
N GLU A 7 26.45 14.09 -12.96
CA GLU A 7 25.14 13.96 -12.29
C GLU A 7 24.07 13.20 -13.08
N GLY A 8 24.47 12.26 -13.96
CA GLY A 8 23.53 11.48 -14.79
C GLY A 8 23.56 9.95 -14.61
N THR A 9 24.41 9.41 -13.74
CA THR A 9 24.84 8.00 -13.82
C THR A 9 24.48 7.14 -12.61
N ASN A 10 23.48 7.49 -11.80
CA ASN A 10 23.17 6.72 -10.58
C ASN A 10 21.77 6.08 -10.52
N SER A 11 20.86 6.36 -11.47
CA SER A 11 19.50 5.77 -11.45
C SER A 11 19.32 4.59 -12.40
N VAL A 12 20.23 4.39 -13.36
CA VAL A 12 20.09 3.37 -14.42
C VAL A 12 20.88 2.08 -14.11
N GLU A 13 21.75 2.08 -13.09
CA GLU A 13 22.63 0.92 -12.80
C GLU A 13 22.08 -0.05 -11.73
N LEU A 14 21.00 0.30 -11.02
CA LEU A 14 20.42 -0.54 -9.95
C LEU A 14 19.45 -1.64 -10.44
N ASP A 15 18.97 -1.59 -11.70
CA ASP A 15 17.95 -2.53 -12.22
C ASP A 15 18.53 -3.74 -12.97
N LYS A 16 19.82 -4.04 -12.80
CA LYS A 16 20.48 -5.17 -13.50
C LYS A 16 20.41 -6.52 -12.76
N GLY A 17 19.70 -6.62 -11.64
CA GLY A 17 19.86 -7.74 -10.70
C GLY A 17 18.67 -8.69 -10.50
N MET A 18 17.45 -8.33 -10.91
CA MET A 18 16.25 -9.11 -10.56
C MET A 18 15.53 -9.65 -11.79
N VAL A 19 15.33 -10.97 -11.82
CA VAL A 19 14.48 -11.62 -12.83
C VAL A 19 13.03 -11.25 -12.55
N ARG A 20 12.32 -10.73 -13.57
CA ARG A 20 10.87 -10.49 -13.49
C ARG A 20 10.11 -11.81 -13.51
N ALA A 21 10.03 -12.46 -12.36
CA ALA A 21 9.39 -13.76 -12.17
C ALA A 21 7.94 -13.66 -11.67
N LEU A 22 7.52 -12.50 -11.16
CA LEU A 22 6.17 -12.30 -10.64
C LEU A 22 5.21 -11.97 -11.78
N GLY A 23 4.27 -12.88 -12.06
CA GLY A 23 3.15 -12.66 -12.96
C GLY A 23 1.89 -12.23 -12.20
N LEU A 24 0.76 -12.27 -12.91
CA LEU A 24 -0.55 -11.87 -12.35
C LEU A 24 -0.97 -12.75 -11.16
N LYS A 25 -0.72 -14.06 -11.26
CA LYS A 25 -1.14 -15.01 -10.23
C LYS A 25 -0.39 -14.77 -8.94
N GLU A 26 0.94 -14.62 -9.03
CA GLU A 26 1.80 -14.34 -7.90
C GLU A 26 1.42 -13.00 -7.26
N ALA A 27 1.22 -11.95 -8.08
CA ALA A 27 0.79 -10.63 -7.58
C ALA A 27 -0.54 -10.70 -6.81
N VAL A 28 -1.56 -11.36 -7.37
CA VAL A 28 -2.87 -11.53 -6.70
C VAL A 28 -2.73 -12.29 -5.39
N THR A 29 -1.93 -13.37 -5.35
CA THR A 29 -1.73 -14.15 -4.12
C THR A 29 -1.00 -13.34 -3.03
N ILE A 30 0.00 -12.54 -3.40
CA ILE A 30 0.73 -11.67 -2.47
C ILE A 30 -0.22 -10.61 -1.89
N THR A 31 -1.02 -9.97 -2.74
CA THR A 31 -2.01 -8.98 -2.28
C THR A 31 -3.07 -9.62 -1.39
N ALA A 32 -3.61 -10.78 -1.76
CA ALA A 32 -4.59 -11.50 -0.94
C ALA A 32 -4.01 -11.87 0.44
N GLY A 33 -2.78 -12.38 0.49
CA GLY A 33 -2.10 -12.71 1.75
C GLY A 33 -1.77 -11.49 2.61
N THR A 34 -1.58 -10.32 2.00
CA THR A 34 -1.32 -9.06 2.75
C THR A 34 -2.61 -8.49 3.36
N VAL A 35 -3.77 -8.68 2.71
CA VAL A 35 -5.06 -8.17 3.19
C VAL A 35 -5.70 -9.09 4.23
N ILE A 36 -5.58 -10.41 4.06
CA ILE A 36 -6.15 -11.39 4.98
C ILE A 36 -5.24 -11.52 6.21
N GLY A 37 -5.60 -10.83 7.30
CA GLY A 37 -4.85 -10.80 8.55
C GLY A 37 -5.70 -11.07 9.80
N VAL A 38 -5.06 -10.93 10.96
CA VAL A 38 -5.65 -11.21 12.29
C VAL A 38 -6.82 -10.25 12.58
N GLY A 39 -6.72 -8.99 12.14
CA GLY A 39 -7.79 -8.00 12.20
C GLY A 39 -9.17 -8.48 11.73
N LEU A 40 -9.25 -9.37 10.74
CA LEU A 40 -10.54 -9.92 10.28
C LEU A 40 -11.26 -10.69 11.41
N PHE A 41 -10.49 -11.46 12.19
CA PHE A 41 -11.03 -12.30 13.25
C PHE A 41 -11.27 -11.51 14.55
N THR A 42 -10.33 -10.63 14.91
CA THR A 42 -10.39 -9.86 16.17
C THR A 42 -11.44 -8.75 16.09
N VAL A 43 -11.47 -7.98 15.00
CA VAL A 43 -12.49 -6.93 14.80
C VAL A 43 -13.86 -7.56 14.58
N GLY A 44 -13.94 -8.64 13.79
CA GLY A 44 -15.20 -9.36 13.56
C GLY A 44 -15.82 -9.89 14.85
N SER A 45 -15.04 -10.59 15.67
CA SER A 45 -15.47 -11.10 16.98
C SER A 45 -15.96 -9.99 17.90
N ASN A 46 -15.19 -8.91 18.02
CA ASN A 46 -15.56 -7.77 18.85
C ASN A 46 -16.83 -7.07 18.34
N ALA A 47 -16.93 -6.84 17.04
CA ALA A 47 -18.04 -6.09 16.45
C ALA A 47 -19.39 -6.84 16.48
N VAL A 48 -19.37 -8.18 16.43
CA VAL A 48 -20.58 -9.01 16.59
C VAL A 48 -21.25 -8.76 17.95
N GLY A 49 -20.47 -8.53 19.01
CA GLY A 49 -21.00 -8.23 20.34
C GLY A 49 -21.84 -6.95 20.40
N TRP A 50 -21.55 -5.98 19.53
CA TRP A 50 -22.23 -4.68 19.49
C TRP A 50 -23.34 -4.61 18.43
N LEU A 51 -23.11 -5.20 17.26
CA LEU A 51 -23.97 -5.04 16.08
C LEU A 51 -24.84 -6.26 15.77
N GLY A 52 -24.56 -7.42 16.39
CA GLY A 52 -25.25 -8.67 16.09
C GLY A 52 -25.19 -9.06 14.60
N PRO A 53 -26.25 -9.64 14.02
CA PRO A 53 -26.28 -10.07 12.62
C PRO A 53 -26.09 -8.93 11.59
N THR A 54 -26.34 -7.69 11.99
CA THR A 54 -26.24 -6.49 11.11
C THR A 54 -24.80 -6.20 10.68
N ILE A 55 -23.79 -6.79 11.34
CA ILE A 55 -22.39 -6.63 10.98
C ILE A 55 -22.11 -7.00 9.52
N ILE A 56 -22.84 -7.95 8.95
CA ILE A 56 -22.68 -8.36 7.55
C ILE A 56 -23.02 -7.19 6.61
N LEU A 57 -24.08 -6.44 6.90
CA LEU A 57 -24.46 -5.26 6.13
C LEU A 57 -23.42 -4.14 6.29
N ALA A 58 -22.93 -3.90 7.51
CA ALA A 58 -21.88 -2.90 7.76
C ALA A 58 -20.58 -3.23 6.99
N THR A 59 -20.17 -4.50 7.00
CA THR A 59 -18.99 -4.97 6.26
C THR A 59 -19.16 -4.84 4.75
N LEU A 60 -20.35 -5.11 4.20
CA LEU A 60 -20.63 -4.91 2.77
C LEU A 60 -20.53 -3.42 2.37
N VAL A 61 -21.02 -2.52 3.22
CA VAL A 61 -20.88 -1.07 2.98
C VAL A 61 -19.42 -0.65 3.05
N ALA A 62 -18.66 -1.13 4.04
CA ALA A 62 -17.23 -0.87 4.15
C ALA A 62 -16.45 -1.39 2.92
N PHE A 63 -16.80 -2.58 2.43
CA PHE A 63 -16.23 -3.13 1.19
C PHE A 63 -16.51 -2.24 -0.01
N ALA A 64 -17.75 -1.79 -0.20
CA ALA A 64 -18.12 -0.89 -1.28
C ALA A 64 -17.33 0.43 -1.24
N LEU A 65 -17.11 1.00 -0.05
CA LEU A 65 -16.29 2.20 0.13
C LEU A 65 -14.81 1.97 -0.17
N SER A 66 -14.27 0.78 0.15
CA SER A 66 -12.88 0.41 -0.10
C SER A 66 -12.56 0.15 -1.58
N LEU A 67 -13.56 -0.18 -2.41
CA LEU A 67 -13.37 -0.37 -3.85
C LEU A 67 -12.85 0.91 -4.54
N TYR A 68 -13.33 2.08 -4.11
CA TYR A 68 -12.93 3.35 -4.71
C TYR A 68 -11.40 3.63 -4.62
N PRO A 69 -10.77 3.64 -3.42
CA PRO A 69 -9.32 3.81 -3.32
C PRO A 69 -8.55 2.64 -3.95
N SER A 70 -9.10 1.42 -3.97
CA SER A 70 -8.46 0.27 -4.62
C SER A 70 -8.31 0.47 -6.13
N LEU A 71 -9.37 0.95 -6.80
CA LEU A 71 -9.33 1.25 -8.24
C LEU A 71 -8.36 2.39 -8.55
N LEU A 72 -8.37 3.45 -7.73
CA LEU A 72 -7.42 4.57 -7.87
C LEU A 72 -5.97 4.08 -7.78
N TYR A 73 -5.65 3.24 -6.80
CA TYR A 73 -4.32 2.66 -6.68
C TYR A 73 -3.97 1.72 -7.84
N ALA A 74 -4.94 1.01 -8.42
CA ALA A 74 -4.73 0.17 -9.60
C ALA A 74 -4.37 1.01 -10.84
N GLU A 75 -5.07 2.13 -11.06
CA GLU A 75 -4.75 3.07 -12.15
C GLU A 75 -3.37 3.69 -11.98
N MET A 76 -3.04 4.15 -10.77
CA MET A 76 -1.71 4.70 -10.46
C MET A 76 -0.60 3.66 -10.64
N GLY A 77 -0.85 2.42 -10.23
CA GLY A 77 0.09 1.30 -10.41
C GLY A 77 0.31 0.92 -11.87
N ALA A 78 -0.72 1.02 -12.71
CA ALA A 78 -0.60 0.80 -14.16
C ALA A 78 0.12 1.96 -14.87
N ALA A 79 -0.12 3.21 -14.44
CA ALA A 79 0.51 4.39 -15.02
C ALA A 79 1.99 4.56 -14.63
N LEU A 80 2.37 4.14 -13.43
CA LEU A 80 3.71 4.33 -12.86
C LEU A 80 4.32 2.97 -12.46
N PRO A 81 4.92 2.21 -13.40
CA PRO A 81 5.49 0.89 -13.15
C PRO A 81 6.87 0.96 -12.46
N PHE A 82 7.02 1.85 -11.48
CA PHE A 82 8.22 2.01 -10.67
C PHE A 82 8.08 1.33 -9.32
N ALA A 83 9.15 0.70 -8.84
CA ALA A 83 9.20 0.22 -7.47
C ALA A 83 9.24 1.41 -6.49
N GLY A 84 8.22 1.54 -5.62
CA GLY A 84 8.23 2.52 -4.53
C GLY A 84 6.88 3.04 -4.02
N GLY A 85 5.76 2.54 -4.56
CA GLY A 85 4.42 2.68 -3.96
C GLY A 85 3.99 4.12 -3.65
N THR A 86 3.30 4.30 -2.52
CA THR A 86 2.63 5.56 -2.13
C THR A 86 3.55 6.79 -2.10
N TYR A 87 4.82 6.63 -1.73
CA TYR A 87 5.78 7.75 -1.74
C TYR A 87 6.07 8.24 -3.16
N ASN A 88 6.39 7.33 -4.08
CA ASN A 88 6.67 7.70 -5.46
C ASN A 88 5.43 8.26 -6.17
N TYR A 89 4.25 7.69 -5.88
CA TYR A 89 2.98 8.20 -6.39
C TYR A 89 2.70 9.64 -5.95
N ALA A 90 2.89 9.96 -4.66
CA ALA A 90 2.68 11.30 -4.13
C ALA A 90 3.80 12.28 -4.55
N ALA A 91 5.05 11.83 -4.60
CA ALA A 91 6.19 12.68 -4.98
C ALA A 91 6.12 13.14 -6.45
N LEU A 92 5.66 12.26 -7.35
CA LEU A 92 5.51 12.57 -8.77
C LEU A 92 4.29 13.44 -9.07
N GLY A 93 3.18 13.23 -8.35
CA GLY A 93 1.95 13.99 -8.57
C GLY A 93 1.89 15.37 -7.89
N LEU A 94 2.43 15.47 -6.67
CA LEU A 94 2.22 16.62 -5.77
C LEU A 94 3.54 17.29 -5.33
N GLY A 95 4.68 16.75 -5.75
CA GLY A 95 6.00 17.26 -5.43
C GLY A 95 6.61 16.64 -4.16
N LYS A 96 7.91 16.90 -3.98
CA LYS A 96 8.77 16.21 -3.01
C LYS A 96 8.35 16.40 -1.55
N MET A 97 7.82 17.58 -1.18
CA MET A 97 7.39 17.86 0.20
C MET A 97 6.15 17.06 0.59
N LEU A 98 5.16 16.99 -0.30
CA LEU A 98 3.93 16.23 -0.08
C LEU A 98 4.19 14.72 -0.17
N GLY A 99 5.09 14.29 -1.04
CA GLY A 99 5.61 12.91 -1.04
C GLY A 99 6.21 12.51 0.31
N PHE A 100 7.07 13.35 0.89
CA PHE A 100 7.68 13.09 2.20
C PHE A 100 6.64 13.00 3.33
N LEU A 101 5.66 13.90 3.36
CA LEU A 101 4.57 13.86 4.34
C LEU A 101 3.72 12.60 4.18
N ALA A 102 3.39 12.20 2.95
CA ALA A 102 2.64 10.98 2.67
C ALA A 102 3.40 9.72 3.13
N ALA A 103 4.72 9.67 2.92
CA ALA A 103 5.56 8.59 3.42
C ALA A 103 5.56 8.52 4.95
N TRP A 104 5.73 9.66 5.64
CA TRP A 104 5.66 9.69 7.10
C TRP A 104 4.29 9.26 7.63
N ASN A 105 3.21 9.72 7.02
CA ASN A 105 1.86 9.29 7.36
C ASN A 105 1.69 7.78 7.18
N PHE A 106 2.21 7.23 6.09
CA PHE A 106 2.16 5.80 5.81
C PHE A 106 2.94 4.98 6.87
N VAL A 107 4.14 5.42 7.24
CA VAL A 107 4.95 4.75 8.29
C VAL A 107 4.22 4.77 9.64
N ILE A 108 3.67 5.91 10.05
CA ILE A 108 2.92 6.03 11.30
C ILE A 108 1.69 5.11 11.27
N SER A 109 0.98 5.07 10.15
CA SER A 109 -0.16 4.18 9.96
C SER A 109 0.23 2.70 10.12
N LEU A 110 1.35 2.27 9.52
CA LEU A 110 1.83 0.89 9.65
C LEU A 110 2.21 0.54 11.09
N ILE A 111 2.85 1.46 11.81
CA ILE A 111 3.20 1.26 13.23
C ILE A 111 1.92 1.14 14.08
N ALA A 112 0.93 1.99 13.83
CA ALA A 112 -0.35 1.94 14.54
C ALA A 112 -1.08 0.61 14.28
N VAL A 113 -1.13 0.15 13.02
CA VAL A 113 -1.71 -1.15 12.65
C VAL A 113 -0.97 -2.28 13.36
N ALA A 114 0.37 -2.35 13.24
CA ALA A 114 1.16 -3.40 13.86
C ALA A 114 0.97 -3.45 15.39
N THR A 115 0.87 -2.28 16.03
CA THR A 115 0.62 -2.19 17.48
C THR A 115 -0.80 -2.66 17.83
N GLY A 116 -1.79 -2.30 17.02
CA GLY A 116 -3.18 -2.75 17.19
C GLY A 116 -3.32 -4.27 17.07
N GLU A 117 -2.68 -4.86 16.07
CA GLU A 117 -2.64 -6.32 15.90
C GLU A 117 -1.91 -7.00 17.07
N ALA A 118 -0.82 -6.41 17.58
CA ALA A 118 -0.08 -6.95 18.73
C ALA A 118 -0.89 -6.94 20.04
N LEU A 119 -1.76 -5.95 20.26
CA LEU A 119 -2.64 -5.86 21.44
C LEU A 119 -3.87 -6.77 21.36
N ALA A 120 -4.16 -7.32 20.18
CA ALA A 120 -5.33 -8.16 19.97
C ALA A 120 -5.12 -9.63 20.41
N PHE A 121 -3.91 -9.98 20.87
CA PHE A 121 -3.53 -11.29 21.39
C PHE A 121 -3.50 -11.33 22.92
#